data_AF-A0A1A9M4H1-F1
#
_entry.id   AF-A0A1A9M4H1-F1
#
_cell.length_a   1.000
_cell.length_b   1.000
_cell.length_c   1.000
_cell.angle_alpha   90.00
_cell.angle_beta   90.00
_cell.angle_gamma   90.00
#
_symmetry.space_group_name_H-M   'P 1'
#
loop_
_entity.id
_entity.type
_entity.pdbx_description
1 polymer ?
#
loop_
_entity_poly.entity_id
_entity_poly.type
_entity_poly.pdbx_seq_one_letter_code
_entity_poly.pdbx_strand_id
1 'polypeptide(L)'
;MTPLSRPAQRNLLIALMLAMTATRFHHVGDWLHLPDASMAVFFLGGLALRRHTAFALLLALAVLIDWAAVSLAGVSDFCITAAYAALPLAYAVLWYAGRALQARLAPAAMPLCAVWALGVAAAAVSFLISNGAFYWLGGRYTDPHWAQYLQRAWQWGPVFVRSTALYLAVALVAAGCVLRWRATRAAADSTTALELS
;
A
#
# COMPACT_ATOMS: atom_id res chain seq x y z
N MET A 1 4.76 -18.28 4.16
CA MET A 1 4.13 -18.53 2.84
C MET A 1 5.20 -18.91 1.84
N THR A 2 4.94 -19.90 0.98
CA THR A 2 5.81 -20.21 -0.16
C THR A 2 5.88 -19.00 -1.10
N PRO A 3 7.02 -18.76 -1.76
CA PRO A 3 7.13 -17.67 -2.73
C PRO A 3 6.11 -17.89 -3.86
N LEU A 4 5.43 -16.81 -4.26
CA LEU A 4 4.50 -16.83 -5.39
C LEU A 4 5.26 -17.23 -6.67
N SER A 5 4.58 -17.97 -7.56
CA SER A 5 5.12 -18.27 -8.89
C SER A 5 5.39 -16.99 -9.68
N ARG A 6 6.33 -17.02 -10.63
CA ARG A 6 6.68 -15.83 -11.45
C ARG A 6 5.45 -15.19 -12.13
N PRO A 7 4.51 -15.95 -12.73
CA PRO A 7 3.30 -15.37 -13.30
C PRO A 7 2.40 -14.69 -12.24
N ALA A 8 2.25 -15.31 -11.07
CA ALA A 8 1.45 -14.74 -9.99
C ALA A 8 2.05 -13.44 -9.44
N GLN A 9 3.39 -13.38 -9.28
CA GLN A 9 4.08 -12.14 -8.89
C GLN A 9 3.87 -11.03 -9.92
N ARG A 10 3.97 -11.35 -11.21
CA ARG A 10 3.73 -10.38 -12.30
C ARG A 10 2.29 -9.86 -12.26
N ASN A 11 1.31 -10.75 -12.18
CA ASN A 11 -0.10 -10.37 -12.15
C ASN A 11 -0.43 -9.52 -10.92
N LEU A 12 0.14 -9.86 -9.76
CA LEU A 12 -0.01 -9.05 -8.55
C LEU A 12 0.63 -7.66 -8.72
N LEU A 13 1.85 -7.58 -9.26
CA LEU A 13 2.49 -6.29 -9.53
C LEU A 13 1.63 -5.42 -10.46
N ILE A 14 1.10 -5.99 -11.55
CA ILE A 14 0.20 -5.28 -12.47
C ILE A 14 -1.06 -4.80 -11.73
N ALA A 15 -1.69 -5.67 -10.94
CA ALA A 15 -2.88 -5.30 -10.16
C ALA A 15 -2.60 -4.14 -9.19
N LEU A 16 -1.45 -4.17 -8.50
CA LEU A 16 -1.01 -3.09 -7.61
C LEU A 16 -0.75 -1.79 -8.36
N MET A 17 -0.10 -1.84 -9.53
CA MET A 17 0.13 -0.67 -10.38
C MET A 17 -1.18 -0.06 -10.89
N LEU A 18 -2.14 -0.89 -11.32
CA LEU A 18 -3.46 -0.44 -11.75
C LEU A 18 -4.24 0.21 -10.61
N ALA A 19 -4.27 -0.44 -9.43
CA ALA A 19 -4.94 0.10 -8.25
C ALA A 19 -4.34 1.46 -7.83
N MET A 20 -3.01 1.59 -7.84
CA MET A 20 -2.36 2.85 -7.53
C MET A 20 -2.68 3.92 -8.58
N THR A 21 -2.63 3.58 -9.87
CA THR A 21 -2.94 4.54 -10.96
C THR A 21 -4.39 5.03 -10.87
N ALA A 22 -5.35 4.14 -10.63
CA ALA A 22 -6.76 4.49 -10.56
C ALA A 22 -7.13 5.36 -9.34
N THR A 23 -6.38 5.26 -8.24
CA THR A 23 -6.73 5.92 -6.97
C THR A 23 -5.85 7.12 -6.64
N ARG A 24 -4.63 7.17 -7.18
CA ARG A 24 -3.67 8.27 -6.96
C ARG A 24 -3.85 9.40 -7.96
N PHE A 25 -4.33 9.10 -9.17
CA PHE A 25 -4.59 10.13 -10.17
C PHE A 25 -5.86 10.89 -9.81
N HIS A 26 -5.72 12.16 -9.39
CA HIS A 26 -6.79 12.96 -8.78
C HIS A 26 -8.10 12.94 -9.58
N HIS A 27 -8.04 13.14 -10.90
CA HIS A 27 -9.23 13.11 -11.76
C HIS A 27 -10.00 11.78 -11.73
N VAL A 28 -9.28 10.65 -11.67
CA VAL A 28 -9.90 9.32 -11.68
C VAL A 28 -10.37 8.96 -10.26
N GLY A 29 -9.56 9.28 -9.24
CA GLY A 29 -9.88 9.07 -7.83
C GLY A 29 -11.12 9.86 -7.40
N ASP A 30 -11.25 11.12 -7.83
CA ASP A 30 -12.39 11.97 -7.51
C ASP A 30 -13.67 11.50 -8.21
N TRP A 31 -13.58 11.10 -9.50
CA TRP A 31 -14.73 10.54 -10.22
C TRP A 31 -15.28 9.27 -9.57
N LEU A 32 -14.39 8.44 -9.01
CA LEU A 32 -14.74 7.19 -8.35
C LEU A 32 -14.95 7.34 -6.83
N HIS A 33 -14.73 8.54 -6.26
CA HIS A 33 -14.66 8.80 -4.83
C HIS A 33 -13.74 7.82 -4.07
N LEU A 34 -12.68 7.35 -4.71
CA LEU A 34 -11.75 6.38 -4.15
C LEU A 34 -10.55 7.10 -3.52
N PRO A 35 -10.25 6.87 -2.24
CA PRO A 35 -9.05 7.41 -1.63
C PRO A 35 -7.79 6.73 -2.20
N ASP A 36 -6.66 7.44 -2.16
CA ASP A 36 -5.36 6.95 -2.61
C ASP A 36 -4.98 5.61 -1.92
N ALA A 37 -4.71 4.57 -2.71
CA ALA A 37 -4.35 3.23 -2.23
C ALA A 37 -2.84 3.02 -2.02
N SER A 38 -1.99 4.01 -2.31
CA SER A 38 -0.52 3.87 -2.40
C SER A 38 0.09 3.26 -1.15
N MET A 39 -0.30 3.70 0.05
CA MET A 39 0.25 3.15 1.30
C MET A 39 -0.05 1.65 1.45
N ALA A 40 -1.27 1.23 1.12
CA ALA A 40 -1.65 -0.18 1.11
C ALA A 40 -0.89 -0.96 0.04
N VAL A 41 -0.72 -0.37 -1.16
CA VAL A 41 0.03 -0.96 -2.27
C VAL A 41 1.48 -1.26 -1.88
N PHE A 42 2.18 -0.32 -1.25
CA PHE A 42 3.56 -0.53 -0.80
C PHE A 42 3.66 -1.60 0.30
N PHE A 43 2.74 -1.62 1.26
CA PHE A 43 2.73 -2.65 2.29
C PHE A 43 2.46 -4.05 1.72
N LEU A 44 1.43 -4.19 0.87
CA LEU A 44 1.07 -5.46 0.22
C LEU A 44 2.15 -5.94 -0.74
N GLY A 45 2.77 -5.03 -1.49
CA GLY A 45 3.92 -5.34 -2.34
C GLY A 45 5.12 -5.86 -1.54
N GLY A 46 5.40 -5.24 -0.39
CA GLY A 46 6.42 -5.71 0.53
C GLY A 46 6.12 -7.11 1.07
N LEU A 47 4.88 -7.33 1.51
CA LEU A 47 4.40 -8.60 2.03
C LEU A 47 4.51 -9.74 0.99
N ALA A 48 4.08 -9.50 -0.25
CA ALA A 48 3.88 -10.55 -1.25
C ALA A 48 4.95 -10.63 -2.35
N LEU A 49 5.47 -9.50 -2.87
CA LEU A 49 6.45 -9.50 -3.97
C LEU A 49 7.90 -9.59 -3.48
N ARG A 50 8.22 -8.92 -2.37
CA ARG A 50 9.51 -8.99 -1.65
C ARG A 50 10.77 -8.57 -2.45
N ARG A 51 10.65 -8.13 -3.70
CA ARG A 51 11.74 -7.72 -4.58
C ARG A 51 11.97 -6.21 -4.56
N HIS A 52 13.20 -5.77 -4.33
CA HIS A 52 13.56 -4.34 -4.35
C HIS A 52 13.27 -3.67 -5.70
N THR A 53 13.36 -4.41 -6.81
CA THR A 53 13.01 -3.91 -8.13
C THR A 53 11.52 -3.56 -8.24
N ALA A 54 10.63 -4.33 -7.61
CA ALA A 54 9.20 -4.03 -7.60
C ALA A 54 8.89 -2.78 -6.76
N PHE A 55 9.60 -2.60 -5.65
CA PHE A 55 9.53 -1.34 -4.87
C PHE A 55 9.92 -0.13 -5.72
N ALA A 56 11.07 -0.21 -6.41
CA ALA A 56 11.54 0.87 -7.27
C ALA A 56 10.58 1.18 -8.43
N LEU A 57 9.97 0.15 -9.03
CA LEU A 57 8.97 0.32 -10.09
C LEU A 57 7.70 1.02 -9.59
N LEU A 58 7.18 0.63 -8.42
CA LEU A 58 6.02 1.30 -7.81
C LEU A 58 6.34 2.73 -7.40
N LEU A 59 7.55 2.99 -6.88
CA LEU A 59 8.00 4.33 -6.55
C LEU A 59 8.11 5.21 -7.81
N ALA A 60 8.72 4.70 -8.88
CA ALA A 60 8.81 5.40 -10.16
C ALA A 60 7.42 5.68 -10.75
N LEU A 61 6.49 4.72 -10.64
CA LEU A 61 5.11 4.90 -11.07
C LEU A 61 4.40 5.99 -10.25
N ALA A 62 4.59 6.05 -8.93
CA ALA A 62 4.00 7.10 -8.09
C ALA A 62 4.47 8.50 -8.52
N VAL A 63 5.77 8.65 -8.77
CA VAL A 63 6.36 9.90 -9.30
C VAL A 63 5.78 10.25 -10.67
N LEU A 64 5.64 9.27 -11.56
CA LEU A 64 5.11 9.48 -12.91
C LEU A 64 3.64 9.89 -12.88
N ILE A 65 2.83 9.28 -12.02
CA ILE A 65 1.41 9.66 -11.81
C ILE A 65 1.32 11.10 -11.32
N ASP A 66 2.12 11.47 -10.32
CA ASP A 66 2.09 12.82 -9.75
C ASP A 66 2.55 13.87 -10.78
N TRP A 67 3.60 13.57 -11.54
CA TRP A 67 4.07 14.42 -12.63
C TRP A 67 3.02 14.60 -13.72
N ALA A 68 2.35 13.51 -14.13
CA ALA A 68 1.29 13.57 -15.14
C ALA A 68 0.07 14.35 -14.64
N ALA A 69 -0.31 14.19 -13.37
CA ALA A 69 -1.42 14.91 -12.76
C ALA A 69 -1.18 16.44 -12.78
N VAL A 70 0.03 16.87 -12.41
CA VAL A 70 0.41 18.29 -12.43
C VAL A 70 0.56 18.82 -13.86
N SER A 71 1.32 18.11 -14.69
CA SER A 71 1.74 18.62 -16.02
C SER A 71 0.66 18.53 -17.09
N LEU A 72 -0.16 17.47 -17.05
CA LEU A 72 -1.13 17.17 -18.11
C LEU A 72 -2.57 17.45 -17.67
N ALA A 73 -2.85 17.38 -16.37
CA ALA A 73 -4.21 17.44 -15.84
C ALA A 73 -4.48 18.67 -14.97
N GLY A 74 -3.51 19.59 -14.86
CA GLY A 74 -3.66 20.87 -14.18
C GLY A 74 -3.85 20.78 -12.66
N VAL A 75 -3.48 19.65 -12.04
CA VAL A 75 -3.51 19.50 -10.58
C VAL A 75 -2.47 20.43 -9.95
N SER A 76 -2.82 21.07 -8.84
CA SER A 76 -1.92 21.98 -8.14
C SER A 76 -0.61 21.28 -7.73
N ASP A 77 0.52 21.94 -7.96
CA ASP A 77 1.85 21.51 -7.54
C ASP A 77 2.12 21.74 -6.04
N PHE A 78 1.10 22.11 -5.25
CA PHE A 78 1.24 22.46 -3.84
C PHE A 78 2.02 21.42 -3.01
N CYS A 79 1.78 20.14 -3.29
CA CYS A 79 2.44 19.02 -2.61
C CYS A 79 3.84 18.71 -3.14
N ILE A 80 4.22 19.25 -4.31
CA ILE A 80 5.53 19.05 -4.92
C ILE A 80 6.47 20.11 -4.35
N THR A 81 7.33 19.68 -3.42
CA THR A 81 8.30 20.51 -2.71
C THR A 81 9.57 19.70 -2.48
N ALA A 82 10.63 20.30 -1.91
CA ALA A 82 11.83 19.56 -1.53
C ALA A 82 11.53 18.37 -0.59
N ALA A 83 10.47 18.48 0.23
CA ALA A 83 10.02 17.41 1.12
C ALA A 83 9.52 16.15 0.38
N TYR A 84 9.19 16.26 -0.91
CA TYR A 84 8.80 15.10 -1.74
C TYR A 84 9.90 14.03 -1.77
N ALA A 85 11.17 14.41 -1.58
CA ALA A 85 12.30 13.49 -1.45
C ALA A 85 12.21 12.55 -0.22
N ALA A 86 11.32 12.81 0.74
CA ALA A 86 11.07 11.93 1.89
C ALA A 86 10.08 10.79 1.58
N LEU A 87 9.34 10.85 0.46
CA LEU A 87 8.38 9.79 0.08
C LEU A 87 9.03 8.41 -0.10
N PRO A 88 10.22 8.26 -0.72
CA PRO A 88 10.91 6.97 -0.76
C PRO A 88 11.10 6.37 0.63
N LEU A 89 11.44 7.18 1.64
CA LEU A 89 11.60 6.73 3.03
C LEU A 89 10.25 6.34 3.65
N ALA A 90 9.22 7.16 3.46
CA ALA A 90 7.87 6.87 3.95
C ALA A 90 7.34 5.54 3.39
N TYR A 91 7.44 5.33 2.07
CA TYR A 91 7.03 4.08 1.42
C TYR A 91 7.94 2.90 1.74
N ALA A 92 9.23 3.14 2.02
CA ALA A 92 10.13 2.10 2.49
C ALA A 92 9.63 1.51 3.82
N VAL A 93 9.18 2.33 4.77
CA VAL A 93 8.62 1.82 6.04
C VAL A 93 7.52 0.80 5.81
N LEU A 94 6.57 1.10 4.93
CA LEU A 94 5.48 0.18 4.56
C LEU A 94 6.00 -1.10 3.91
N TRP A 95 6.87 -0.96 2.91
CA TRP A 95 7.41 -2.07 2.16
C TRP A 95 8.22 -3.03 3.04
N TYR A 96 9.10 -2.50 3.87
CA TYR A 96 9.96 -3.30 4.73
C TYR A 96 9.21 -3.87 5.94
N ALA A 97 8.17 -3.19 6.45
CA ALA A 97 7.26 -3.76 7.44
C ALA A 97 6.55 -5.02 6.90
N GLY A 98 5.98 -4.93 5.69
CA GLY A 98 5.38 -6.09 5.02
C GLY A 98 6.37 -7.23 4.79
N ARG A 99 7.58 -6.93 4.32
CA ARG A 99 8.66 -7.93 4.13
C ARG A 99 9.06 -8.61 5.44
N ALA A 100 9.26 -7.82 6.51
CA ALA A 100 9.68 -8.33 7.81
C ALA A 100 8.63 -9.24 8.42
N LEU A 101 7.34 -8.88 8.28
CA LEU A 101 6.25 -9.74 8.74
C LEU A 101 6.21 -11.07 7.98
N GLN A 102 6.41 -11.04 6.66
CA GLN A 102 6.43 -12.26 5.85
C GLN A 102 7.55 -13.22 6.26
N ALA A 103 8.68 -12.71 6.73
CA ALA A 103 9.78 -13.55 7.24
C ALA A 103 9.44 -14.28 8.55
N ARG A 104 8.51 -13.74 9.34
CA ARG A 104 8.09 -14.28 10.64
C ARG A 104 6.81 -15.14 10.56
N LEU A 105 6.11 -15.09 9.44
CA LEU A 105 4.87 -15.84 9.21
C LEU A 105 5.16 -17.33 9.00
N ALA A 106 4.79 -18.15 10.00
CA ALA A 106 4.80 -19.61 9.92
C ALA A 106 3.90 -20.14 8.78
N PRO A 107 4.14 -21.36 8.26
CA PRO A 107 3.30 -21.97 7.22
C PRO A 107 1.84 -22.19 7.64
N ALA A 108 1.59 -22.35 8.95
CA ALA A 108 0.27 -22.59 9.50
C ALA A 108 -0.41 -21.27 9.87
N ALA A 109 -1.39 -20.88 9.04
CA ALA A 109 -2.29 -19.73 9.18
C ALA A 109 -1.62 -18.36 9.37
N MET A 110 -1.73 -17.52 8.35
CA MET A 110 -1.40 -16.09 8.45
C MET A 110 -2.42 -15.41 9.36
N PRO A 111 -2.06 -14.91 10.56
CA PRO A 111 -2.97 -14.12 11.37
C PRO A 111 -3.31 -12.82 10.63
N LEU A 112 -4.38 -12.84 9.84
CA LEU A 112 -4.82 -11.71 9.01
C LEU A 112 -4.97 -10.43 9.86
N CYS A 113 -5.42 -10.58 11.11
CA CYS A 113 -5.49 -9.48 12.07
C CYS A 113 -4.12 -8.86 12.38
N ALA A 114 -3.06 -9.67 12.54
CA ALA A 114 -1.72 -9.15 12.81
C ALA A 114 -1.12 -8.46 11.58
N VAL A 115 -1.42 -8.99 10.39
CA VAL A 115 -1.02 -8.36 9.11
C VAL A 115 -1.68 -7.01 8.94
N TRP A 116 -2.99 -6.96 9.19
CA TRP A 116 -3.75 -5.73 9.14
C TRP A 116 -3.24 -4.72 10.17
N ALA A 117 -3.09 -5.13 11.43
CA ALA A 117 -2.62 -4.24 12.51
C ALA A 117 -1.23 -3.68 12.24
N LEU A 118 -0.28 -4.50 11.77
CA LEU A 118 1.05 -4.02 11.41
C LEU A 118 1.00 -3.07 10.21
N GLY A 119 0.16 -3.36 9.20
CA GLY A 119 0.00 -2.49 8.05
C GLY A 119 -0.56 -1.12 8.43
N VAL A 120 -1.54 -1.09 9.34
CA VAL A 120 -2.10 0.16 9.91
C VAL A 120 -1.03 0.93 10.70
N ALA A 121 -0.24 0.26 11.53
CA ALA A 121 0.85 0.89 12.26
C ALA A 121 1.93 1.45 11.32
N ALA A 122 2.32 0.69 10.30
CA ALA A 122 3.27 1.14 9.29
C ALA A 122 2.74 2.33 8.47
N ALA A 123 1.43 2.37 8.21
CA ALA A 123 0.78 3.51 7.57
C ALA A 123 0.84 4.78 8.43
N ALA A 124 0.63 4.66 9.74
CA ALA A 124 0.77 5.78 10.67
C ALA A 124 2.21 6.32 10.66
N VAL A 125 3.22 5.45 10.73
CA VAL A 125 4.63 5.86 10.68
C VAL A 125 4.98 6.48 9.33
N SER A 126 4.55 5.86 8.22
CA SER A 126 4.74 6.41 6.87
C SER A 126 4.11 7.79 6.73
N PHE A 127 2.89 7.98 7.24
CA PHE A 127 2.21 9.27 7.24
C PHE A 127 2.99 10.32 8.04
N LEU A 128 3.45 9.99 9.24
CA LEU A 128 4.22 10.93 10.06
C LEU A 128 5.53 11.36 9.39
N ILE A 129 6.20 10.45 8.67
CA ILE A 129 7.41 10.78 7.90
C ILE A 129 7.08 11.75 6.77
N SER A 130 6.09 11.44 5.93
CA SER A 130 5.76 12.28 4.77
C SER A 130 5.14 13.62 5.19
N ASN A 131 4.19 13.62 6.13
CA ASN A 131 3.55 14.82 6.65
C ASN A 131 4.53 15.69 7.44
N GLY A 132 5.40 15.07 8.25
CA GLY A 132 6.47 15.77 8.96
C GLY A 132 7.43 16.46 8.00
N ALA A 133 7.94 15.73 7.01
CA ALA A 133 8.81 16.31 5.98
C ALA A 133 8.11 17.48 5.26
N PHE A 134 6.86 17.29 4.83
CA PHE A 134 6.11 18.35 4.16
C PHE A 134 5.92 19.60 5.02
N TYR A 135 5.55 19.42 6.29
CA TYR A 135 5.29 20.52 7.20
C TYR A 135 6.56 21.32 7.53
N TRP A 136 7.65 20.62 7.88
CA TRP A 136 8.87 21.27 8.35
C TRP A 136 9.84 21.68 7.22
N LEU A 137 9.87 20.92 6.12
CA LEU A 137 10.84 21.10 5.03
C LEU A 137 10.19 21.52 3.70
N GLY A 138 8.86 21.50 3.60
CA GLY A 138 8.15 21.79 2.36
C GLY A 138 8.03 23.28 2.03
N GLY A 139 8.36 24.18 2.96
CA GLY A 139 8.34 25.64 2.73
C GLY A 139 6.94 26.24 2.53
N ARG A 140 5.88 25.51 2.86
CA ARG A 140 4.47 25.95 2.71
C ARG A 140 3.91 26.63 3.98
N TYR A 141 4.61 26.52 5.11
CA TYR A 141 4.23 27.13 6.38
C TYR A 141 5.29 28.16 6.76
N THR A 142 4.87 29.41 6.99
CA THR A 142 5.77 30.55 7.25
C THR A 142 6.38 30.54 8.65
N ASP A 143 5.67 29.99 9.63
CA ASP A 143 6.10 29.88 11.03
C ASP A 143 5.79 28.47 11.57
N PRO A 144 6.59 27.44 11.18
CA PRO A 144 6.31 26.08 11.57
C PRO A 144 6.62 25.86 13.07
N HIS A 145 5.59 25.47 13.82
CA HIS A 145 5.71 25.13 15.24
C HIS A 145 4.96 23.83 15.60
N TRP A 146 5.27 23.25 16.77
CA TRP A 146 4.76 21.91 17.15
C TRP A 146 3.23 21.84 17.31
N ALA A 147 2.60 22.86 17.90
CA ALA A 147 1.15 22.85 18.09
C ALA A 147 0.38 22.77 16.76
N GLN A 148 0.78 23.56 15.76
CA GLN A 148 0.17 23.50 14.43
C GLN A 148 0.53 22.19 13.71
N TYR A 149 1.74 21.67 13.87
CA TYR A 149 2.09 20.35 13.33
C TYR A 149 1.15 19.25 13.86
N LEU A 150 0.94 19.19 15.18
CA LEU A 150 0.06 18.19 15.80
C LEU A 150 -1.39 18.33 15.32
N GLN A 151 -1.88 19.57 15.19
CA GLN A 151 -3.21 19.83 14.64
C GLN A 151 -3.33 19.32 13.20
N ARG A 152 -2.34 19.57 12.34
CA ARG A 152 -2.32 19.11 10.94
C ARG A 152 -2.19 17.59 10.85
N ALA A 153 -1.31 17.01 11.66
CA ALA A 153 -1.15 15.56 11.74
C ALA A 153 -2.45 14.88 12.16
N TRP A 154 -3.20 15.46 13.11
CA TRP A 154 -4.50 14.96 13.54
C TRP A 154 -5.61 15.18 12.51
N GLN A 155 -5.57 16.30 11.78
CA GLN A 155 -6.53 16.59 10.71
C GLN A 155 -6.43 15.57 9.57
N TRP A 156 -5.21 15.24 9.15
CA TRP A 156 -4.98 14.43 7.94
C TRP A 156 -4.69 12.96 8.23
N GLY A 157 -3.96 12.65 9.31
CA GLY A 157 -3.50 11.30 9.63
C GLY A 157 -4.61 10.25 9.66
N PRO A 158 -5.75 10.48 10.33
CA PRO A 158 -6.86 9.53 10.36
C PRO A 158 -7.38 9.16 8.97
N VAL A 159 -7.41 10.10 8.03
CA VAL A 159 -7.90 9.84 6.67
C VAL A 159 -6.95 8.90 5.94
N PHE A 160 -5.64 9.17 5.94
CA PHE A 160 -4.64 8.31 5.26
C PHE A 160 -4.55 6.92 5.88
N VAL A 161 -4.54 6.85 7.21
CA VAL A 161 -4.42 5.57 7.94
C VAL A 161 -5.70 4.74 7.78
N ARG A 162 -6.89 5.36 7.85
CA ARG A 162 -8.17 4.65 7.64
C ARG A 162 -8.31 4.14 6.21
N SER A 163 -7.97 4.94 5.20
CA SER A 163 -8.01 4.50 3.80
C SER A 163 -7.10 3.29 3.58
N THR A 164 -5.88 3.34 4.13
CA THR A 164 -4.96 2.19 4.11
C THR A 164 -5.56 0.97 4.81
N ALA A 165 -6.13 1.14 6.00
CA ALA A 165 -6.76 0.07 6.76
C ALA A 165 -7.89 -0.62 5.99
N LEU A 166 -8.71 0.14 5.27
CA LEU A 166 -9.81 -0.37 4.45
C LEU A 166 -9.29 -1.19 3.26
N TYR A 167 -8.33 -0.66 2.49
CA TYR A 167 -7.74 -1.41 1.38
C TYR A 167 -7.06 -2.69 1.84
N LEU A 168 -6.35 -2.66 2.98
CA LEU A 168 -5.75 -3.86 3.55
C LEU A 168 -6.81 -4.88 3.97
N ALA A 169 -7.89 -4.45 4.63
CA ALA A 169 -8.97 -5.35 5.01
C ALA A 169 -9.60 -6.04 3.79
N VAL A 170 -9.93 -5.28 2.75
CA VAL A 170 -10.48 -5.82 1.49
C VAL A 170 -9.52 -6.81 0.84
N ALA A 171 -8.24 -6.44 0.71
CA ALA A 171 -7.23 -7.30 0.08
C ALA A 171 -7.00 -8.61 0.86
N LEU A 172 -6.95 -8.54 2.20
CA LEU A 172 -6.75 -9.70 3.06
C LEU A 172 -7.98 -10.63 3.06
N VAL A 173 -9.19 -10.08 3.08
CA VAL A 173 -10.43 -10.87 2.96
C VAL A 173 -10.50 -11.55 1.60
N ALA A 174 -10.24 -10.82 0.51
CA ALA A 174 -10.22 -11.38 -0.84
C ALA A 174 -9.19 -12.52 -0.97
N ALA A 175 -7.97 -12.30 -0.47
CA ALA A 175 -6.93 -13.33 -0.45
C ALA A 175 -7.36 -14.55 0.38
N GLY A 176 -7.94 -14.34 1.56
CA GLY A 176 -8.47 -15.39 2.42
C GLY A 176 -9.56 -16.22 1.74
N CYS A 177 -10.51 -15.57 1.07
CA CYS A 177 -11.57 -16.23 0.30
C CYS A 177 -11.00 -17.08 -0.85
N VAL A 178 -10.06 -16.54 -1.62
CA VAL A 178 -9.41 -17.27 -2.72
C VAL A 178 -8.64 -18.49 -2.20
N LEU A 179 -7.88 -18.34 -1.12
CA LEU A 179 -7.12 -19.44 -0.53
C LEU A 179 -8.04 -20.54 0.01
N ARG A 180 -9.12 -20.17 0.70
CA ARG A 180 -10.13 -21.12 1.20
C ARG A 180 -10.82 -21.85 0.06
N TRP A 181 -11.24 -21.13 -0.99
CA TRP A 181 -11.89 -21.73 -2.16
C TRP A 181 -10.99 -22.73 -2.89
N ARG A 182 -9.69 -22.43 -3.01
CA ARG A 182 -8.72 -23.35 -3.60
C ARG A 182 -8.49 -24.59 -2.72
N ALA A 183 -8.45 -24.42 -1.40
CA ALA A 183 -8.31 -25.54 -0.47
C ALA A 183 -9.54 -26.46 -0.51
N THR A 184 -10.75 -25.91 -0.57
CA THR A 184 -11.98 -26.72 -0.68
C THR A 184 -12.07 -27.46 -2.02
N ARG A 185 -11.62 -26.85 -3.13
CA ARG A 185 -11.56 -27.53 -4.42
C ARG A 185 -10.53 -28.66 -4.45
N ALA A 186 -9.33 -28.42 -3.94
CA ALA A 186 -8.29 -29.45 -3.88
C ALA A 186 -8.73 -30.65 -3.02
N ALA A 187 -9.45 -30.41 -1.91
CA ALA A 187 -10.03 -31.48 -1.11
C ALA A 187 -11.07 -32.28 -1.89
N ALA A 188 -11.98 -31.62 -2.61
CA ALA A 188 -13.00 -32.28 -3.43
C ALA A 188 -12.37 -33.14 -4.55
N ASP A 189 -11.39 -32.61 -5.29
CA ASP A 189 -10.71 -33.34 -6.37
C ASP A 189 -9.99 -34.59 -5.83
N SER A 190 -9.41 -34.49 -4.61
CA SER A 190 -8.74 -35.62 -3.94
C SER A 190 -9.72 -36.70 -3.50
N THR A 191 -10.90 -36.30 -3.01
CA THR A 191 -11.98 -37.24 -2.64
C THR A 191 -12.51 -37.98 -3.88
N THR A 192 -12.77 -37.27 -4.97
CA THR A 192 -13.23 -37.91 -6.23
C THR A 192 -12.20 -38.87 -6.81
N ALA A 193 -10.91 -38.55 -6.73
CA ALA A 193 -9.86 -39.46 -7.21
C ALA A 193 -9.76 -40.76 -6.38
N LEU A 194 -10.07 -40.72 -5.08
CA LEU A 194 -10.05 -41.89 -4.19
C LEU A 194 -11.28 -42.80 -4.38
N GLU A 195 -12.42 -42.25 -4.80
CA GLU A 195 -13.64 -43.03 -5.10
C GLU A 195 -13.57 -43.78 -6.44
N LEU A 196 -12.66 -43.36 -7.34
CA LEU A 196 -12.49 -43.96 -8.68
C LEU A 196 -11.35 -44.99 -8.76
N SER A 197 -10.62 -45.24 -7.67
CA SER A 197 -9.51 -46.21 -7.55
C SER A 197 -9.92 -47.44 -6.78
#